data_AF-W7STM2-F1
#
_entry.id   AF-W7STM2-F1
#
_cell.length_a   1.000
_cell.length_b   1.000
_cell.length_c   1.000
_cell.angle_alpha   90.00
_cell.angle_beta   90.00
_cell.angle_gamma   90.00
#
_symmetry.space_group_name_H-M   'P 1'
#
loop_
_entity.id
_entity.type
_entity.pdbx_description
1 polymer ?
#
loop_
_entity_poly.entity_id
_entity_poly.type
_entity_poly.pdbx_seq_one_letter_code
_entity_poly.pdbx_strand_id
1 'polypeptide(L)'
;MRSALLAVVLGAAVLTSACGSSPAADTCTPDQAKVATAQAAKTKADADLKAADDKVAKAKADSTAADAVMNKANADADALQASGATDAESSAKAAEAAATAAEAISKSTDATVAVKAAEEDQATLKGKADEAAKAVKNAQSCKG
;
A
#
# COMPACT_ATOMS: atom_id res chain seq x y z
N MET A 1 3.43 -13.99 -15.44
CA MET A 1 3.65 -13.17 -16.65
C MET A 1 2.31 -12.61 -17.10
N ARG A 2 2.06 -11.31 -16.93
CA ARG A 2 1.01 -10.57 -17.65
C ARG A 2 1.41 -9.10 -17.62
N SER A 3 1.92 -8.68 -18.75
CA SER A 3 2.33 -7.32 -19.09
C SER A 3 1.15 -6.37 -18.93
N ALA A 4 1.36 -5.26 -18.23
CA ALA A 4 0.56 -4.06 -18.38
C ALA A 4 1.51 -2.90 -18.66
N LEU A 5 1.91 -2.80 -19.93
CA LEU A 5 2.39 -1.56 -20.54
C LEU A 5 1.26 -0.55 -20.48
N LEU A 6 1.35 0.42 -19.57
CA LEU A 6 0.53 1.63 -19.63
C LEU A 6 1.39 2.74 -20.22
N ALA A 7 1.27 2.87 -21.54
CA ALA A 7 1.74 4.01 -22.29
C ALA A 7 0.97 5.25 -21.85
N VAL A 8 1.65 6.19 -21.19
CA VAL A 8 1.19 7.57 -21.05
C VAL A 8 1.88 8.38 -22.16
N VAL A 9 1.20 8.45 -23.30
CA VAL A 9 1.47 9.44 -24.35
C VAL A 9 0.28 10.39 -24.37
N LEU A 10 0.57 11.66 -24.68
CA LEU A 10 -0.30 12.83 -24.82
C LEU A 10 -0.47 13.65 -23.52
N GLY A 11 -0.08 14.92 -23.45
CA GLY A 11 0.09 15.91 -24.52
C GLY A 11 1.26 16.86 -24.30
N ALA A 12 2.06 17.01 -25.36
CA ALA A 12 2.84 18.21 -25.61
C ALA A 12 1.88 19.38 -25.79
N ALA A 13 1.73 20.22 -24.76
CA ALA A 13 1.24 21.58 -24.95
C ALA A 13 2.40 22.41 -25.48
N VAL A 14 2.49 22.46 -26.82
CA VAL A 14 3.28 23.43 -27.56
C VAL A 14 2.77 24.83 -27.19
N LEU A 15 3.46 25.51 -26.28
CA LEU A 15 3.36 26.96 -26.10
C LEU A 15 4.50 27.64 -26.86
N THR A 16 4.52 27.48 -28.18
CA THR A 16 5.17 28.45 -29.07
C THR A 16 4.12 29.46 -29.51
N SER A 17 3.96 30.53 -28.75
CA SER A 17 3.67 31.84 -29.33
C SER A 17 3.91 32.95 -28.29
N ALA A 18 4.78 33.89 -28.68
CA ALA A 18 5.04 35.17 -28.05
C ALA A 18 5.89 35.19 -26.76
N CYS A 19 7.08 34.59 -26.79
CA CYS A 19 8.23 35.18 -26.06
C CYS A 19 8.87 36.23 -26.97
N GLY A 20 8.31 37.43 -26.96
CA GLY A 20 9.04 38.63 -27.35
C GLY A 20 10.18 38.83 -26.36
N SER A 21 11.38 38.97 -26.90
CA SER A 21 12.66 39.18 -26.24
C SER A 21 12.57 40.00 -24.96
N SER A 22 12.58 39.32 -23.81
CA SER A 22 12.84 39.93 -22.51
C SER A 22 13.77 39.01 -21.74
N PRO A 23 14.78 39.52 -21.03
CA PRO A 23 15.71 38.72 -20.23
C PRO A 23 15.04 37.91 -19.10
N ALA A 24 13.75 38.13 -18.86
CA ALA A 24 12.91 37.30 -17.99
C ALA A 24 12.48 35.95 -18.61
N ALA A 25 12.55 35.80 -19.94
CA ALA A 25 12.17 34.57 -20.63
C ALA A 25 13.22 33.46 -20.48
N ASP A 26 14.52 33.82 -20.48
CA ASP A 26 15.63 32.88 -20.30
C ASP A 26 15.79 32.38 -18.85
N THR A 27 15.26 33.12 -17.87
CA THR A 27 15.21 32.69 -16.47
C THR A 27 13.94 31.91 -16.12
N CYS A 28 12.85 32.08 -16.88
CA CYS A 28 11.61 31.34 -16.65
C CYS A 28 11.68 29.86 -17.04
N THR A 29 12.44 29.49 -18.08
CA THR A 29 12.52 28.10 -18.58
C THR A 29 13.16 27.12 -17.59
N PRO A 30 14.29 27.45 -16.92
CA PRO A 30 14.86 26.61 -15.87
C PRO A 30 13.93 26.42 -14.67
N ASP A 31 13.26 27.48 -14.22
CA ASP A 31 12.40 27.41 -13.03
C ASP A 31 11.06 26.72 -13.32
N GLN A 32 10.52 26.86 -14.54
CA GLN A 32 9.40 26.04 -14.98
C GLN A 32 9.77 24.55 -15.10
N ALA A 33 10.96 24.22 -15.59
CA ALA A 33 11.46 22.84 -15.64
C ALA A 33 11.66 22.23 -14.25
N LYS A 34 12.16 23.00 -13.27
CA LYS A 34 12.26 22.58 -11.86
C LYS A 34 10.88 22.31 -11.25
N VAL A 35 9.90 23.18 -11.48
CA VAL A 35 8.52 22.99 -10.99
C VAL A 35 7.89 21.75 -11.62
N ALA A 36 8.04 21.55 -12.94
CA ALA A 36 7.50 20.38 -13.63
C ALA A 36 8.15 19.07 -13.12
N THR A 37 9.47 19.07 -12.90
CA THR A 37 10.20 17.92 -12.35
C THR A 37 9.76 17.60 -10.92
N ALA A 38 9.60 18.62 -10.07
CA ALA A 38 9.11 18.45 -8.70
C ALA A 38 7.66 17.94 -8.67
N GLN A 39 6.80 18.42 -9.57
CA GLN A 39 5.41 17.94 -9.69
C GLN A 39 5.36 16.48 -10.14
N ALA A 40 6.17 16.08 -11.13
CA ALA A 40 6.26 14.69 -11.54
C ALA A 40 6.74 13.77 -10.40
N ALA A 41 7.73 14.22 -9.62
CA ALA A 41 8.20 13.51 -8.43
C ALA A 41 7.10 13.38 -7.37
N LYS A 42 6.31 14.44 -7.14
CA LYS A 42 5.15 14.41 -6.22
C LYS A 42 4.08 13.43 -6.71
N THR A 43 3.68 13.48 -7.97
CA THR A 43 2.69 12.55 -8.53
C THR A 43 3.13 11.10 -8.37
N LYS A 44 4.41 10.81 -8.58
CA LYS A 44 4.96 9.48 -8.34
C LYS A 44 4.87 9.10 -6.85
N ALA A 45 5.28 9.99 -5.95
CA ALA A 45 5.24 9.72 -4.51
C ALA A 45 3.81 9.51 -3.98
N ASP A 46 2.83 10.28 -4.48
CA ASP A 46 1.41 10.09 -4.14
C ASP A 46 0.88 8.74 -4.63
N ALA A 47 1.29 8.31 -5.85
CA ALA A 47 0.92 7.01 -6.39
C ALA A 47 1.55 5.84 -5.59
N ASP A 48 2.82 5.98 -5.21
CA ASP A 48 3.52 5.00 -4.37
C ASP A 48 2.84 4.91 -2.99
N LEU A 49 2.47 6.05 -2.38
CA LEU A 49 1.74 6.10 -1.11
C LEU A 49 0.39 5.39 -1.22
N LYS A 50 -0.38 5.65 -2.28
CA LYS A 50 -1.66 4.96 -2.50
C LYS A 50 -1.47 3.45 -2.64
N ALA A 51 -0.46 3.01 -3.37
CA ALA A 51 -0.17 1.57 -3.47
C ALA A 51 0.18 0.94 -2.11
N ALA A 52 0.87 1.67 -1.23
CA ALA A 52 1.12 1.21 0.14
C ALA A 52 -0.14 1.20 1.01
N ASP A 53 -1.02 2.20 0.91
CA ASP A 53 -2.32 2.18 1.60
C ASP A 53 -3.13 0.93 1.22
N ASP A 54 -3.16 0.60 -0.08
CA ASP A 54 -3.86 -0.58 -0.59
C ASP A 54 -3.22 -1.90 -0.06
N LYS A 55 -1.88 -1.94 0.12
CA LYS A 55 -1.19 -3.08 0.76
C LYS A 55 -1.57 -3.22 2.24
N VAL A 56 -1.60 -2.12 3.00
CA VAL A 56 -2.01 -2.13 4.41
C VAL A 56 -3.45 -2.62 4.55
N ALA A 57 -4.36 -2.11 3.70
CA ALA A 57 -5.75 -2.54 3.69
C ALA A 57 -5.88 -4.04 3.43
N LYS A 58 -5.15 -4.57 2.45
CA LYS A 58 -5.12 -6.00 2.16
C LYS A 58 -4.56 -6.81 3.33
N ALA A 59 -3.43 -6.41 3.90
CA ALA A 59 -2.82 -7.11 5.03
C ALA A 59 -3.77 -7.17 6.25
N LYS A 60 -4.51 -6.09 6.53
CA LYS A 60 -5.52 -6.05 7.60
C LYS A 60 -6.71 -6.98 7.30
N ALA A 61 -7.14 -7.06 6.05
CA ALA A 61 -8.19 -8.00 5.64
C ALA A 61 -7.73 -9.46 5.81
N ASP A 62 -6.50 -9.78 5.40
CA ASP A 62 -5.91 -11.12 5.55
C ASP A 62 -5.78 -11.49 7.04
N SER A 63 -5.35 -10.55 7.90
CA SER A 63 -5.31 -10.74 9.36
C SER A 63 -6.69 -11.03 9.95
N THR A 64 -7.71 -10.26 9.57
CA THR A 64 -9.08 -10.44 10.05
C THR A 64 -9.65 -11.81 9.65
N ALA A 65 -9.35 -12.27 8.43
CA ALA A 65 -9.76 -13.58 7.96
C ALA A 65 -9.09 -14.71 8.76
N ALA A 66 -7.79 -14.59 9.07
CA ALA A 66 -7.09 -15.56 9.89
C ALA A 66 -7.65 -15.63 11.32
N ASP A 67 -7.95 -14.49 11.93
CA ASP A 67 -8.55 -14.42 13.27
C ASP A 67 -9.94 -15.05 13.31
N ALA A 68 -10.75 -14.89 12.26
CA ALA A 68 -12.05 -15.53 12.14
C ALA A 68 -11.94 -17.07 12.08
N VAL A 69 -10.94 -17.60 11.37
CA VAL A 69 -10.68 -19.05 11.32
C VAL A 69 -10.22 -19.57 12.68
N MET A 70 -9.33 -18.85 13.38
CA MET A 70 -8.92 -19.19 14.75
C MET A 70 -10.12 -19.25 15.71
N ASN A 71 -10.97 -18.23 15.68
CA ASN A 71 -12.16 -18.18 16.55
C ASN A 71 -13.12 -19.33 16.26
N LYS A 72 -13.30 -19.69 14.99
CA LYS A 72 -14.11 -20.86 14.61
C LYS A 72 -13.50 -22.16 15.13
N ALA A 73 -12.19 -22.35 14.94
CA ALA A 73 -11.53 -23.57 15.39
C ALA A 73 -11.58 -23.73 16.92
N ASN A 74 -11.47 -22.62 17.67
CA ASN A 74 -11.67 -22.62 19.12
C ASN A 74 -13.11 -22.98 19.49
N ALA A 75 -14.11 -22.41 18.81
CA ALA A 75 -15.51 -22.73 19.07
C ALA A 75 -15.84 -24.20 18.75
N ASP A 76 -15.27 -24.76 17.68
CA ASP A 76 -15.43 -26.17 17.32
C ASP A 76 -14.78 -27.08 18.38
N ALA A 77 -13.62 -26.68 18.93
CA ALA A 77 -12.96 -27.38 20.03
C ALA A 77 -13.78 -27.35 21.34
N ASP A 78 -14.34 -26.19 21.69
CA ASP A 78 -15.22 -26.02 22.86
C ASP A 78 -16.49 -26.87 22.72
N ALA A 79 -17.09 -26.90 21.52
CA ALA A 79 -18.26 -27.71 21.23
C ALA A 79 -17.96 -29.21 21.35
N LEU A 80 -16.80 -29.66 20.89
CA LEU A 80 -16.35 -31.05 21.04
C LEU A 80 -16.13 -31.41 22.52
N GLN A 81 -15.48 -30.55 23.30
CA GLN A 81 -15.33 -30.76 24.75
C GLN A 81 -16.69 -30.83 25.45
N ALA A 82 -17.62 -29.92 25.12
CA ALA A 82 -18.95 -29.89 25.72
C ALA A 82 -19.81 -31.10 25.34
N SER A 83 -19.62 -31.67 24.15
CA SER A 83 -20.38 -32.82 23.67
C SER A 83 -20.04 -34.15 24.36
N GLY A 84 -18.91 -34.22 25.08
CA GLY A 84 -18.46 -35.45 25.74
C GLY A 84 -18.18 -36.60 24.78
N ALA A 85 -17.97 -36.31 23.50
CA ALA A 85 -17.91 -37.31 22.45
C ALA A 85 -16.55 -38.03 22.47
N THR A 86 -16.58 -39.33 22.80
CA THR A 86 -15.39 -40.19 23.03
C THR A 86 -15.15 -41.21 21.92
N ASP A 87 -15.96 -41.19 20.86
CA ASP A 87 -15.78 -42.09 19.72
C ASP A 87 -14.65 -41.64 18.78
N ALA A 88 -14.25 -42.56 17.90
CA ALA A 88 -13.16 -42.32 16.95
C ALA A 88 -13.47 -41.17 15.97
N GLU A 89 -14.74 -40.95 15.63
CA GLU A 89 -15.16 -39.88 14.72
C GLU A 89 -15.02 -38.50 15.37
N SER A 90 -15.33 -38.43 16.66
CA SER A 90 -15.19 -37.22 17.49
C SER A 90 -13.72 -36.88 17.74
N SER A 91 -12.89 -37.90 17.95
CA SER A 91 -11.44 -37.75 18.04
C SER A 91 -10.82 -37.26 16.72
N ALA A 92 -11.31 -37.75 15.58
CA ALA A 92 -10.87 -37.28 14.26
C ALA A 92 -11.27 -35.81 14.02
N LYS A 93 -12.51 -35.41 14.34
CA LYS A 93 -12.96 -34.01 14.25
C LYS A 93 -12.17 -33.08 15.16
N ALA A 94 -11.81 -33.53 16.36
CA ALA A 94 -10.94 -32.76 17.27
C ALA A 94 -9.54 -32.56 16.70
N ALA A 95 -8.95 -33.59 16.10
CA ALA A 95 -7.64 -33.50 15.46
C ALA A 95 -7.66 -32.56 14.24
N GLU A 96 -8.74 -32.60 13.44
CA GLU A 96 -8.92 -31.74 12.26
C GLU A 96 -9.13 -30.26 12.66
N ALA A 97 -9.89 -30.00 13.73
CA ALA A 97 -10.04 -28.67 14.31
C ALA A 97 -8.71 -28.14 14.86
N ALA A 98 -7.92 -28.97 15.54
CA ALA A 98 -6.59 -28.59 16.04
C ALA A 98 -5.60 -28.30 14.91
N ALA A 99 -5.61 -29.09 13.83
CA ALA A 99 -4.78 -28.83 12.64
C ALA A 99 -5.19 -27.51 11.95
N THR A 100 -6.50 -27.27 11.81
CA THR A 100 -7.05 -26.03 11.27
C THR A 100 -6.67 -24.82 12.14
N ALA A 101 -6.73 -24.97 13.47
CA ALA A 101 -6.30 -23.93 14.41
C ALA A 101 -4.80 -23.61 14.26
N ALA A 102 -3.95 -24.63 14.18
CA ALA A 102 -2.51 -24.45 14.00
C ALA A 102 -2.17 -23.73 12.69
N GLU A 103 -2.84 -24.11 11.59
CA GLU A 103 -2.69 -23.42 10.30
C GLU A 103 -3.18 -21.97 10.37
N ALA A 104 -4.29 -21.72 11.06
CA ALA A 104 -4.84 -20.38 11.27
C ALA A 104 -3.93 -19.49 12.13
N ILE A 105 -3.33 -20.04 13.19
CA ILE A 105 -2.35 -19.35 14.04
C ILE A 105 -1.10 -18.96 13.22
N SER A 106 -0.60 -19.88 12.38
CA SER A 106 0.51 -19.59 11.48
C SER A 106 0.15 -18.46 10.51
N LYS A 107 -1.03 -18.54 9.88
CA LYS A 107 -1.52 -17.50 8.96
C LYS A 107 -1.76 -16.15 9.66
N SER A 108 -2.27 -16.14 10.89
CA SER A 108 -2.48 -14.91 11.68
C SER A 108 -1.14 -14.27 12.08
N THR A 109 -0.13 -15.08 12.42
CA THR A 109 1.23 -14.60 12.70
C THR A 109 1.86 -13.97 11.45
N ASP A 110 1.78 -14.66 10.30
CA ASP A 110 2.27 -14.15 9.02
C ASP A 110 1.54 -12.87 8.60
N ALA A 111 0.22 -12.81 8.80
CA ALA A 111 -0.58 -11.63 8.51
C ALA A 111 -0.21 -10.45 9.43
N THR A 112 0.05 -10.69 10.72
CA THR A 112 0.50 -9.66 11.66
C THR A 112 1.85 -9.07 11.25
N VAL A 113 2.79 -9.92 10.85
CA VAL A 113 4.09 -9.48 10.31
C VAL A 113 3.90 -8.68 9.02
N ALA A 114 3.02 -9.14 8.13
CA ALA A 114 2.71 -8.45 6.88
C ALA A 114 2.05 -7.07 7.11
N VAL A 115 1.16 -6.94 8.10
CA VAL A 115 0.58 -5.64 8.50
C VAL A 115 1.66 -4.68 8.97
N LYS A 116 2.54 -5.11 9.89
CA LYS A 116 3.64 -4.26 10.37
C LYS A 116 4.56 -3.81 9.25
N ALA A 117 4.98 -4.74 8.39
CA ALA A 117 5.82 -4.42 7.24
C ALA A 117 5.13 -3.44 6.27
N ALA A 118 3.82 -3.59 6.04
CA ALA A 118 3.05 -2.68 5.21
C ALA A 118 2.90 -1.29 5.85
N GLU A 119 2.71 -1.20 7.16
CA GLU A 119 2.62 0.07 7.89
C GLU A 119 3.98 0.81 7.91
N GLU A 120 5.10 0.08 8.00
CA GLU A 120 6.45 0.65 7.87
C GLU A 120 6.74 1.17 6.44
N ASP A 121 6.34 0.41 5.40
CA ASP A 121 6.42 0.84 3.99
C ASP A 121 5.58 2.11 3.76
N GLN A 122 4.34 2.12 4.28
CA GLN A 122 3.46 3.29 4.23
C GLN A 122 4.07 4.51 4.91
N ALA A 123 4.62 4.36 6.12
CA ALA A 123 5.25 5.46 6.84
C ALA A 123 6.44 6.06 6.06
N THR A 124 7.26 5.19 5.45
CA THR A 124 8.39 5.60 4.61
C THR A 124 7.92 6.37 3.38
N LEU A 125 6.90 5.86 2.70
CA LEU A 125 6.36 6.48 1.48
C LEU A 125 5.62 7.78 1.76
N LYS A 126 4.94 7.89 2.91
CA LYS A 126 4.36 9.14 3.39
C LYS A 126 5.43 10.21 3.60
N GLY A 127 6.55 9.85 4.23
CA GLY A 127 7.70 10.75 4.36
C GLY A 127 8.20 11.26 3.00
N LYS A 128 8.35 10.38 2.02
CA LYS A 128 8.76 10.76 0.65
C LYS A 128 7.72 11.65 -0.05
N ALA A 129 6.43 11.40 0.14
CA ALA A 129 5.36 12.25 -0.40
C ALA A 129 5.40 13.66 0.21
N ASP A 130 5.60 13.75 1.54
CA ASP A 130 5.76 15.03 2.24
C ASP A 130 7.01 15.78 1.79
N GLU A 131 8.14 15.10 1.59
CA GLU A 131 9.37 15.68 1.04
C GLU A 131 9.17 16.17 -0.40
N ALA A 132 8.50 15.40 -1.25
CA ALA A 132 8.18 15.80 -2.61
C ALA A 132 7.24 17.02 -2.64
N ALA A 133 6.25 17.09 -1.74
CA ALA A 133 5.39 18.26 -1.58
C ALA A 133 6.18 19.51 -1.16
N LYS A 134 7.13 19.37 -0.23
CA LYS A 134 8.07 20.46 0.15
C LYS A 134 8.93 20.88 -1.04
N ALA A 135 9.45 19.94 -1.83
CA ALA A 135 10.25 20.24 -3.01
C ALA A 135 9.47 21.04 -4.06
N VAL A 136 8.18 20.70 -4.29
CA VAL A 136 7.28 21.48 -5.15
C VAL A 136 7.10 22.90 -4.62
N LYS A 137 6.81 23.05 -3.32
CA LYS A 137 6.63 24.36 -2.69
C LYS A 137 7.88 25.23 -2.82
N ASN A 138 9.06 24.65 -2.60
CA ASN A 138 10.34 25.34 -2.73
C ASN A 138 10.63 25.76 -4.18
N ALA A 139 10.39 24.86 -5.14
CA ALA A 139 10.54 25.17 -6.57
C ALA A 139 9.57 26.28 -7.04
N GLN A 140 8.37 26.35 -6.45
CA GLN A 140 7.41 27.42 -6.71
C GLN A 140 7.80 28.75 -6.05
N SER A 141 8.47 28.73 -4.89
CA SER A 141 8.93 29.96 -4.22
C SER A 141 10.17 30.60 -4.88
N CYS A 142 10.95 29.86 -5.68
CA CYS A 142 12.07 30.41 -6.46
C CYS A 142 11.62 31.21 -7.71
N LYS A 143 10.31 31.33 -7.96
CA LYS A 143 9.72 32.10 -9.07
C LYS A 143 9.50 33.59 -8.76
N GLY A 144 9.82 34.05 -7.55
CA GLY A 144 9.75 35.44 -7.11
C GLY A 144 11.14 36.03 -6.92
#